data_AF-A0A5U1DJI6-F1
#
_entry.id   AF-A0A5U1DJI6-F1
#
_cell.length_a   1.000
_cell.length_b   1.000
_cell.length_c   1.000
_cell.angle_alpha   90.00
_cell.angle_beta   90.00
_cell.angle_gamma   90.00
#
_symmetry.space_group_name_H-M   'P 1'
#
loop_
_entity.id
_entity.type
_entity.pdbx_description
1 polymer ?
#
loop_
_entity_poly.entity_id
_entity_poly.type
_entity_poly.pdbx_seq_one_letter_code
_entity_poly.pdbx_strand_id
1 'polypeptide(L)'
;MEGFLRGKCIPGDLKVNETNAEYLVRKFSEAEAKISALTAENELARKAVQAFCDVVGDNIEVISEEVGRDGVLVILEAMKATGNTPATDAFLAEVRAQGVEMFSEKFGGGTLISDMVKEVAKDFAAQLRKGVQS
;
A
#
# COMPACT_ATOMS: atom_id res chain seq x y z
N MET A 1 20.77 2.84 1.28
CA MET A 1 20.53 4.28 1.00
C MET A 1 21.36 5.19 1.92
N GLU A 2 21.58 4.82 3.17
CA GLU A 2 22.32 5.63 4.15
C GLU A 2 23.72 6.08 3.70
N GLY A 3 24.49 5.21 3.04
CA GLY A 3 25.79 5.56 2.47
C GLY A 3 25.72 6.68 1.43
N PHE A 4 24.70 6.67 0.56
CA PHE A 4 24.46 7.71 -0.43
C PHE A 4 24.04 9.03 0.24
N LEU A 5 23.09 8.95 1.17
CA LEU A 5 22.58 10.12 1.91
C LEU A 5 23.67 10.78 2.77
N ARG A 6 24.67 10.03 3.21
CA ARG A 6 25.84 10.54 3.95
C ARG A 6 27.05 10.86 3.05
N GLY A 7 26.91 10.79 1.73
CA GLY A 7 27.99 11.08 0.78
C GLY A 7 29.15 10.08 0.78
N LYS A 8 28.96 8.90 1.39
CA LYS A 8 29.96 7.82 1.48
C LYS A 8 29.97 6.90 0.26
N CYS A 9 28.93 6.92 -0.58
CA CYS A 9 28.90 6.18 -1.84
C CYS A 9 28.01 6.87 -2.89
N ILE A 10 28.22 6.52 -4.16
CA ILE A 10 27.40 6.97 -5.30
C ILE A 10 26.59 5.78 -5.83
N PRO A 11 25.28 5.92 -6.09
CA PRO A 11 24.46 4.87 -6.68
C PRO A 11 24.97 4.52 -8.08
N GLY A 12 25.09 3.22 -8.38
CA GLY A 12 25.61 2.75 -9.66
C GLY A 12 24.70 3.09 -10.86
N ASP A 13 23.43 3.43 -10.61
CA ASP A 13 22.44 3.80 -11.61
C ASP A 13 22.12 5.31 -11.61
N LEU A 14 23.02 6.12 -11.05
CA LEU A 14 23.00 7.58 -11.19
C LEU A 14 23.35 7.97 -12.63
N LYS A 15 22.52 8.79 -13.29
CA LYS A 15 22.76 9.20 -14.67
C LYS A 15 23.81 10.31 -14.75
N VAL A 16 24.48 10.43 -15.90
CA VAL A 16 25.41 11.54 -16.17
C VAL A 16 24.63 12.85 -16.13
N ASN A 17 25.15 13.85 -15.40
CA ASN A 17 24.51 15.15 -15.14
C ASN A 17 23.21 15.09 -14.32
N GLU A 18 22.87 13.95 -13.70
CA GLU A 18 21.76 13.87 -12.74
C GLU A 18 22.29 14.27 -11.35
N THR A 19 21.68 15.29 -10.77
CA THR A 19 21.96 15.68 -9.38
C THR A 19 21.39 14.64 -8.41
N ASN A 20 21.93 14.62 -7.18
CA ASN A 20 21.41 13.72 -6.13
C ASN A 20 19.91 13.95 -5.86
N ALA A 21 19.44 15.20 -5.97
CA ALA A 21 18.03 15.53 -5.79
C ALA A 21 17.17 14.95 -6.92
N GLU A 22 17.58 15.11 -8.18
CA GLU A 22 16.89 14.54 -9.34
C GLU A 22 16.86 13.01 -9.29
N TYR A 23 17.96 12.38 -8.88
CA TYR A 23 18.02 10.94 -8.67
C TYR A 23 17.01 10.45 -7.64
N LEU A 24 16.93 11.12 -6.48
CA LEU A 24 15.98 10.77 -5.44
C LEU A 24 14.54 10.95 -5.91
N VAL A 25 14.23 12.06 -6.57
CA VAL A 25 12.90 12.33 -7.13
C VAL A 25 12.52 11.22 -8.12
N ARG A 26 13.41 10.87 -9.05
CA ARG A 26 13.16 9.78 -9.99
C ARG A 26 12.89 8.45 -9.28
N LYS A 27 13.68 8.10 -8.27
CA LYS A 27 13.50 6.84 -7.53
C LYS A 27 12.21 6.78 -6.74
N PHE A 28 11.80 7.90 -6.14
CA PHE A 28 10.50 7.96 -5.48
C PHE A 28 9.36 7.87 -6.49
N SER A 29 9.42 8.57 -7.62
CA SER A 29 8.40 8.45 -8.67
C SER A 29 8.34 7.03 -9.27
N GLU A 30 9.47 6.36 -9.46
CA GLU A 30 9.51 4.95 -9.89
C GLU A 30 8.84 4.03 -8.86
N ALA A 31 9.06 4.26 -7.57
CA ALA A 31 8.43 3.48 -6.49
C ALA A 31 6.92 3.76 -6.40
N GLU A 32 6.51 5.03 -6.47
CA GLU A 32 5.11 5.44 -6.50
C GLU A 32 4.37 4.80 -7.69
N ALA A 33 4.96 4.83 -8.89
CA ALA A 33 4.37 4.20 -10.07
C ALA A 33 4.16 2.68 -9.89
N LYS A 34 5.14 1.97 -9.30
CA LYS A 34 5.01 0.54 -8.99
C LYS A 34 3.91 0.27 -7.97
N ILE A 35 3.78 1.13 -6.96
CA ILE A 35 2.74 1.00 -5.94
C ILE A 35 1.36 1.26 -6.55
N SER A 36 1.21 2.28 -7.40
CA SER A 36 -0.03 2.53 -8.13
C SER A 36 -0.41 1.35 -9.02
N ALA A 37 0.55 0.76 -9.75
CA ALA A 37 0.31 -0.42 -10.58
C ALA A 37 -0.14 -1.63 -9.73
N LEU A 38 0.56 -1.90 -8.62
CA LEU A 38 0.21 -3.00 -7.70
C LEU A 38 -1.16 -2.77 -7.06
N THR A 39 -1.50 -1.53 -6.74
CA THR A 39 -2.83 -1.18 -6.18
C THR A 39 -3.93 -1.44 -7.20
N ALA A 40 -3.72 -1.06 -8.47
CA ALA A 40 -4.66 -1.31 -9.55
C ALA A 40 -4.84 -2.81 -9.82
N GLU A 41 -3.74 -3.59 -9.84
CA GLU A 41 -3.77 -5.04 -10.00
C GLU A 41 -4.53 -5.71 -8.86
N ASN A 42 -4.29 -5.30 -7.61
CA ASN A 42 -5.03 -5.80 -6.44
C ASN A 42 -6.52 -5.43 -6.50
N GLU A 43 -6.87 -4.23 -6.95
CA GLU A 43 -8.28 -3.85 -7.14
C GLU A 43 -8.96 -4.71 -8.20
N LEU A 44 -8.27 -5.01 -9.31
CA LEU A 44 -8.75 -5.92 -10.35
C LEU A 44 -8.91 -7.34 -9.81
N ALA A 45 -7.92 -7.85 -9.07
CA ALA A 45 -8.00 -9.16 -8.43
C ALA A 45 -9.20 -9.25 -7.47
N ARG A 46 -9.41 -8.21 -6.64
CA ARG A 46 -10.56 -8.13 -5.74
C ARG A 46 -11.89 -8.11 -6.50
N LYS A 47 -11.99 -7.35 -7.60
CA LYS A 47 -13.18 -7.33 -8.47
C LYS A 47 -13.44 -8.68 -9.12
N ALA A 48 -12.40 -9.37 -9.58
CA ALA A 48 -12.52 -10.71 -10.17
C ALA A 48 -13.01 -11.72 -9.14
N VAL A 49 -12.45 -11.69 -7.92
CA VAL A 49 -12.93 -12.54 -6.81
C VAL A 49 -14.38 -12.21 -6.47
N GLN A 50 -14.76 -10.93 -6.41
CA GLN A 50 -16.14 -10.54 -6.14
C GLN A 50 -17.11 -11.06 -7.21
N ALA A 51 -16.79 -10.88 -8.49
CA ALA A 51 -17.63 -11.40 -9.57
C ALA A 51 -17.77 -12.93 -9.51
N PHE A 52 -16.70 -13.64 -9.14
CA PHE A 52 -16.76 -15.08 -8.89
C PHE A 52 -17.64 -15.41 -7.68
N CYS A 53 -17.57 -14.64 -6.59
CA CYS A 53 -18.46 -14.77 -5.43
C CYS A 53 -19.93 -14.58 -5.78
N ASP A 54 -20.25 -13.58 -6.59
CA ASP A 54 -21.63 -13.31 -7.00
C ASP A 54 -22.18 -14.48 -7.82
N VAL A 55 -21.40 -14.99 -8.79
CA VAL A 55 -21.78 -16.17 -9.58
C VAL A 55 -21.99 -17.40 -8.71
N VAL A 56 -21.07 -17.69 -7.78
CA VAL A 56 -21.21 -18.86 -6.88
C VAL A 56 -22.42 -18.70 -5.95
N GLY A 57 -22.68 -17.49 -5.46
CA GLY A 57 -23.85 -17.18 -4.64
C GLY A 57 -25.17 -17.38 -5.38
N ASP A 58 -25.26 -16.89 -6.62
CA ASP A 58 -26.46 -17.03 -7.47
C ASP A 58 -26.73 -18.49 -7.86
N ASN A 59 -25.70 -19.35 -7.85
CA ASN A 59 -25.81 -20.76 -8.24
C ASN A 59 -25.69 -21.73 -7.05
N ILE A 60 -25.85 -21.22 -5.82
CA ILE A 60 -25.58 -21.99 -4.59
C ILE A 60 -26.39 -23.28 -4.49
N GLU A 61 -27.64 -23.31 -4.96
CA GLU A 61 -28.50 -24.50 -4.93
C GLU A 61 -27.93 -25.63 -5.80
N VAL A 62 -27.60 -25.32 -7.06
CA VAL A 62 -26.99 -26.28 -8.00
C VAL A 62 -25.64 -26.77 -7.48
N ILE A 63 -24.81 -25.86 -6.95
CA ILE A 63 -23.52 -26.23 -6.36
C ILE A 63 -23.72 -27.13 -5.14
N SER A 64 -24.74 -26.85 -4.31
CA SER A 64 -25.03 -27.66 -3.12
C SER A 64 -25.48 -29.08 -3.43
N GLU A 65 -26.09 -29.31 -4.61
CA GLU A 65 -26.44 -30.66 -5.08
C GLU A 65 -25.19 -31.47 -5.46
N GLU A 66 -24.16 -30.81 -5.99
CA GLU A 66 -22.92 -31.46 -6.43
C GLU A 66 -21.91 -31.70 -5.30
N VAL A 67 -21.69 -30.70 -4.43
CA VAL A 67 -20.65 -30.77 -3.39
C VAL A 67 -21.19 -30.92 -1.96
N GLY A 68 -22.51 -30.89 -1.79
CA GLY A 68 -23.16 -30.89 -0.48
C GLY A 68 -23.00 -29.56 0.27
N ARG A 69 -23.77 -29.39 1.35
CA ARG A 69 -23.73 -28.15 2.15
C ARG A 69 -22.37 -27.87 2.79
N ASP A 70 -21.67 -28.92 3.23
CA ASP A 70 -20.34 -28.78 3.83
C ASP A 70 -19.31 -28.34 2.78
N GLY A 71 -19.41 -28.84 1.54
CA GLY A 71 -18.58 -28.40 0.42
C GLY A 71 -18.81 -26.93 0.06
N VAL A 72 -20.07 -26.49 0.06
CA VAL A 72 -20.43 -25.08 -0.16
C VAL A 72 -19.80 -24.17 0.91
N LEU A 73 -19.84 -24.57 2.19
CA LEU A 73 -19.27 -23.79 3.27
C LEU A 73 -17.76 -23.59 3.10
N VAL A 74 -17.03 -24.64 2.74
CA VAL A 74 -15.57 -24.58 2.47
C VAL A 74 -15.26 -23.64 1.30
N ILE A 75 -16.07 -23.68 0.24
CA ILE A 75 -15.92 -22.79 -0.92
C ILE A 75 -16.10 -21.33 -0.50
N LEU A 76 -17.17 -21.02 0.24
CA LEU A 76 -17.45 -19.65 0.71
C LEU A 76 -16.35 -19.11 1.64
N GLU A 77 -15.81 -19.95 2.54
CA GLU A 77 -14.70 -19.56 3.42
C GLU A 77 -13.42 -19.26 2.65
N ALA A 78 -13.05 -20.12 1.69
CA ALA A 78 -11.87 -19.92 0.85
C ALA A 78 -11.99 -18.64 -0.01
N MET A 79 -13.19 -18.35 -0.50
CA MET A 79 -13.47 -17.17 -1.30
C MET A 79 -13.37 -15.88 -0.48
N LYS A 80 -13.91 -15.88 0.75
CA LYS A 80 -13.77 -14.75 1.68
C LYS A 80 -12.31 -14.47 2.04
N ALA A 81 -11.49 -15.50 2.20
CA ALA A 81 -10.06 -15.35 2.47
C ALA A 81 -9.30 -14.80 1.25
N THR A 82 -9.70 -15.17 0.04
CA THR A 82 -9.02 -14.74 -1.20
C THR A 82 -9.29 -13.28 -1.56
N GLY A 83 -10.49 -12.76 -1.25
CA GLY A 83 -10.87 -11.38 -1.54
C GLY A 83 -10.41 -10.35 -0.49
N ASN A 84 -9.97 -10.81 0.68
CA ASN A 84 -9.50 -9.95 1.76
C ASN A 84 -7.97 -9.90 1.76
N THR A 85 -7.40 -8.73 1.49
CA THR A 85 -5.94 -8.54 1.41
C THR A 85 -5.41 -7.62 2.53
N PRO A 86 -5.61 -7.98 3.82
CA PRO A 86 -5.30 -7.09 4.94
C PRO A 86 -3.80 -6.77 5.04
N ALA A 87 -2.93 -7.67 4.60
CA ALA A 87 -1.49 -7.42 4.54
C ALA A 87 -1.14 -6.32 3.52
N THR A 88 -1.84 -6.30 2.37
CA THR A 88 -1.70 -5.26 1.35
C THR A 88 -2.20 -3.93 1.87
N ASP A 89 -3.36 -3.91 2.54
CA ASP A 89 -3.93 -2.68 3.09
C ASP A 89 -3.02 -2.10 4.19
N ALA A 90 -2.49 -2.94 5.07
CA ALA A 90 -1.52 -2.55 6.08
C ALA A 90 -0.22 -2.02 5.45
N PHE A 91 0.28 -2.66 4.39
CA PHE A 91 1.45 -2.19 3.66
C PHE A 91 1.21 -0.82 3.01
N LEU A 92 0.07 -0.62 2.34
CA LEU A 92 -0.28 0.66 1.72
C LEU A 92 -0.46 1.77 2.77
N ALA A 93 -1.06 1.46 3.92
CA ALA A 93 -1.18 2.36 5.05
C ALA A 93 0.21 2.78 5.59
N GLU A 94 1.12 1.82 5.74
CA GLU A 94 2.49 2.07 6.18
C GLU A 94 3.26 2.95 5.19
N VAL A 95 3.15 2.68 3.89
CA VAL A 95 3.82 3.52 2.88
C VAL A 95 3.30 4.95 2.91
N ARG A 96 1.98 5.15 3.03
CA ARG A 96 1.40 6.50 3.14
C ARG A 96 1.90 7.21 4.41
N ALA A 97 1.98 6.49 5.53
CA ALA A 97 2.50 7.02 6.79
C ALA A 97 3.96 7.46 6.66
N GLN A 98 4.81 6.62 6.06
CA GLN A 98 6.21 6.95 5.78
C GLN A 98 6.35 8.14 4.82
N GLY A 99 5.49 8.25 3.81
CA GLY A 99 5.45 9.40 2.90
C GLY A 99 5.19 10.72 3.64
N VAL A 100 4.24 10.71 4.58
CA VAL A 100 3.91 11.87 5.43
C VAL A 100 5.08 12.23 6.35
N GLU A 101 5.71 11.24 6.97
CA GLU A 101 6.87 11.43 7.83
C GLU A 101 8.04 12.04 7.05
N MET A 102 8.39 11.47 5.89
CA MET A 102 9.43 11.99 5.00
C MET A 102 9.15 13.41 4.50
N PHE A 103 7.89 13.74 4.20
CA PHE A 103 7.51 15.11 3.83
C PHE A 103 7.73 16.08 4.98
N SER A 104 7.37 15.69 6.20
CA SER A 104 7.52 16.54 7.39
C SER A 104 8.98 16.89 7.70
N GLU A 105 9.92 15.99 7.39
CA GLU A 105 11.35 16.23 7.56
C GLU A 105 11.89 17.38 6.69
N LYS A 106 11.20 17.72 5.59
CA LYS A 106 11.58 18.85 4.72
C LYS A 106 11.42 20.22 5.37
N PHE A 107 10.65 20.32 6.46
CA PHE A 107 10.38 21.60 7.13
C PHE A 107 11.49 22.03 8.11
N GLY A 108 12.59 21.26 8.24
CA GLY A 108 13.67 21.59 9.17
C GLY A 108 13.21 21.50 10.63
N GLY A 109 13.78 22.29 11.54
CA GLY A 109 13.35 22.33 12.95
C GLY A 109 13.76 23.62 13.63
N GLY A 110 13.14 23.92 14.78
CA GLY A 110 13.49 25.09 15.59
C GLY A 110 12.65 26.34 15.31
N THR A 111 11.53 26.19 14.59
CA THR A 111 10.51 27.23 14.47
C THR A 111 9.17 26.68 14.92
N LEU A 112 8.29 27.54 15.46
CA LEU A 112 6.95 27.14 15.87
C LEU A 112 6.15 26.46 14.75
N ILE A 113 6.33 26.92 13.50
CA ILE A 113 5.64 26.37 12.34
C ILE A 113 6.20 25.00 11.96
N SER A 114 7.53 24.83 11.91
CA SER A 114 8.15 23.54 11.58
C SER A 114 7.82 22.46 12.61
N ASP A 115 7.76 22.84 13.89
CA ASP A 115 7.51 21.90 14.98
C ASP A 115 6.03 21.48 15.00
N MET A 116 5.10 22.42 14.74
CA MET A 116 3.67 22.11 14.55
C MET A 116 3.43 21.16 13.37
N VAL A 117 4.07 21.39 12.22
CA VAL A 117 3.92 20.52 11.03
C VAL A 117 4.40 19.10 11.32
N LYS A 118 5.49 18.93 12.07
CA LYS A 118 6.01 17.61 12.46
C LYS A 118 5.07 16.85 13.38
N GLU A 119 4.51 17.50 14.40
CA GLU A 119 3.56 16.85 15.30
C GLU A 119 2.29 16.43 14.56
N VAL A 120 1.72 17.30 13.72
CA VAL A 120 0.54 16.97 12.91
C VAL A 120 0.83 15.82 11.93
N ALA A 121 1.99 15.83 11.28
CA ALA A 121 2.40 14.77 10.37
C ALA A 121 2.55 13.42 11.08
N LYS A 122 3.13 13.42 12.28
CA LYS A 122 3.29 12.23 13.13
C LYS A 122 1.92 11.66 13.54
N ASP A 123 1.00 12.52 13.98
CA ASP A 123 -0.35 12.10 14.35
C ASP A 123 -1.12 11.54 13.14
N PHE A 124 -1.00 12.19 11.98
CA PHE A 124 -1.64 11.72 10.76
C PHE A 124 -1.05 10.39 10.26
N ALA A 125 0.28 10.23 10.31
CA ALA A 125 0.96 8.97 10.01
C ALA A 125 0.51 7.84 10.94
N ALA A 126 0.32 8.12 12.23
CA ALA A 126 -0.22 7.16 13.20
C ALA A 126 -1.68 6.78 12.90
N GLN A 127 -2.50 7.71 12.43
CA GLN A 127 -3.88 7.43 12.00
C GLN A 127 -3.91 6.54 10.76
N LEU A 128 -3.04 6.81 9.77
CA LEU A 128 -2.93 5.99 8.57
C LEU A 128 -2.61 4.52 8.92
N ARG A 129 -1.67 4.28 9.83
CA ARG A 129 -1.29 2.92 10.28
C ARG A 129 -2.40 2.18 11.02
N LYS A 130 -3.29 2.90 11.72
CA LYS A 130 -4.46 2.31 12.40
C LYS A 130 -5.55 1.88 11.42
N GLY A 131 -5.49 2.35 10.17
CA GLY A 131 -6.54 2.16 9.16
C GLY A 131 -7.80 2.97 9.47
N VAL A 132 -8.68 3.12 8.48
CA VAL A 132 -10.04 3.59 8.73
C VAL A 132 -10.80 2.41 9.34
N GLN A 133 -11.02 2.44 10.65
CA GLN A 133 -12.07 1.63 11.27
C GLN A 133 -13.42 2.23 10.83
N SER A 134 -13.95 1.80 9.69
CA SER A 134 -15.35 2.01 9.31
C SER A 134 -16.10 0.68 9.38
#